data_AF-A0A081Q457-F1
#
_entry.id   AF-A0A081Q457-F1
#
_cell.length_a   1.000
_cell.length_b   1.000
_cell.length_c   1.000
_cell.angle_alpha   90.00
_cell.angle_beta   90.00
_cell.angle_gamma   90.00
#
_symmetry.space_group_name_H-M   'P 1'
#
loop_
_entity.id
_entity.type
_entity.pdbx_description
1 polymer ?
#
loop_
_entity_poly.entity_id
_entity_poly.type
_entity_poly.pdbx_seq_one_letter_code
_entity_poly.pdbx_strand_id
1 'polypeptide(L)'
;MNKLQELRKSKGDTQKTLAELLGVSEMTISRWEKEKELKIKYEYTQKLADYFGVSVGYLLGHEDYKTIQNDALGSHKNMVKLLHTNPDSKNIISVYDETNRKNGKWILSVFVKADNLPIIEQDIKDLILKECKKTHSEDYDEKIYGTLSDNISRIYIALGQLPILFKDFFGSFLSLPTSDKKIVMQLVNSLYEKNRGIGIIEEHPDKK
;
A
#
# COMPACT_ATOMS: atom_id res chain seq x y z
N MET A 1 26.35 -6.72 1.90
CA MET A 1 26.34 -7.91 2.77
C MET A 1 24.87 -8.21 3.03
N ASN A 2 24.41 -9.42 2.72
CA ASN A 2 23.01 -9.81 2.90
C ASN A 2 22.83 -10.72 4.13
N LYS A 3 21.58 -11.05 4.48
CA LYS A 3 21.27 -11.84 5.68
C LYS A 3 21.90 -13.23 5.70
N LEU A 4 22.05 -13.89 4.55
CA LEU A 4 22.78 -15.16 4.45
C LEU A 4 24.23 -15.01 4.93
N GLN A 5 24.92 -13.97 4.46
CA GLN A 5 26.31 -13.71 4.86
C GLN A 5 26.44 -13.32 6.34
N GLU A 6 25.49 -12.55 6.87
CA GLU A 6 25.43 -12.21 8.29
C GLU A 6 25.25 -13.45 9.16
N LEU A 7 24.25 -14.28 8.85
CA LEU A 7 23.93 -15.50 9.59
C LEU A 7 25.10 -16.48 9.58
N ARG A 8 25.70 -16.72 8.41
CA ARG A 8 26.89 -17.58 8.30
C ARG A 8 28.02 -17.09 9.19
N LYS A 9 28.37 -15.80 9.11
CA LYS A 9 29.46 -15.24 9.91
C LYS A 9 29.14 -15.25 11.41
N SER A 10 27.90 -14.99 11.79
CA SER A 10 27.47 -15.03 13.20
C SER A 10 27.60 -16.42 13.82
N LYS A 11 27.41 -17.47 13.02
CA LYS A 11 27.56 -18.87 13.41
C LYS A 11 29.01 -19.38 13.34
N GLY A 12 29.92 -18.58 12.75
CA GLY A 12 31.33 -18.94 12.57
C GLY A 12 31.60 -19.85 11.37
N ASP A 13 30.63 -20.05 10.47
CA ASP A 13 30.73 -20.98 9.36
C ASP A 13 31.55 -20.41 8.19
N THR A 14 32.19 -21.30 7.43
CA THR A 14 32.84 -20.95 6.16
C THR A 14 31.86 -21.07 5.00
N GLN A 15 32.15 -20.45 3.85
CA GLN A 15 31.33 -20.63 2.65
C GLN A 15 31.33 -22.10 2.22
N LYS A 16 32.46 -22.80 2.38
CA LYS A 16 32.59 -24.24 2.20
C LYS A 16 31.63 -25.05 3.09
N THR A 17 31.47 -24.68 4.36
CA THR A 17 30.54 -25.35 5.29
C THR A 17 29.11 -25.32 4.77
N LEU A 18 28.64 -24.16 4.29
CA LEU A 18 27.28 -24.07 3.71
C LEU A 18 27.17 -24.77 2.35
N ALA A 19 28.25 -24.78 1.57
CA ALA A 19 28.28 -25.47 0.29
C ALA A 19 28.10 -26.99 0.47
N GLU A 20 28.81 -27.56 1.45
CA GLU A 20 28.69 -28.97 1.84
C GLU A 20 27.29 -29.30 2.37
N LEU A 21 26.72 -28.45 3.24
CA LEU A 21 25.36 -28.61 3.76
C LEU A 21 24.31 -28.69 2.65
N LEU A 22 24.47 -27.89 1.60
CA LEU A 22 23.47 -27.72 0.55
C LEU A 22 23.74 -28.58 -0.69
N GLY A 23 24.89 -29.25 -0.76
CA GLY A 23 25.32 -29.99 -1.95
C GLY A 23 25.56 -29.10 -3.16
N VAL A 24 26.09 -27.89 -2.95
CA VAL A 24 26.41 -26.91 -4.00
C VAL A 24 27.89 -26.54 -3.97
N SER A 25 28.35 -25.73 -4.92
CA SER A 25 29.74 -25.25 -4.91
C SER A 25 29.94 -24.08 -3.94
N GLU A 26 31.15 -23.92 -3.40
CA GLU A 26 31.49 -22.74 -2.57
C GLU A 26 31.30 -21.42 -3.34
N MET A 27 31.56 -21.43 -4.65
CA MET A 27 31.33 -20.29 -5.53
C MET A 27 29.84 -19.92 -5.60
N THR A 28 28.93 -20.90 -5.49
CA THR A 28 27.49 -20.68 -5.42
C THR A 28 27.11 -19.89 -4.17
N ILE A 29 27.64 -20.28 -3.00
CA ILE A 29 27.42 -19.55 -1.74
C ILE A 29 28.00 -18.14 -1.84
N SER A 30 29.23 -17.99 -2.33
CA SER A 30 29.88 -16.69 -2.51
C SER A 30 29.08 -15.76 -3.41
N ARG A 31 28.51 -16.29 -4.50
CA ARG A 31 27.61 -15.54 -5.37
C ARG A 31 26.35 -15.10 -4.64
N TRP A 32 25.66 -16.01 -3.96
CA TRP A 32 24.44 -15.71 -3.19
C TRP A 32 24.67 -14.64 -2.14
N GLU A 33 25.80 -14.63 -1.44
CA GLU A 33 26.13 -13.62 -0.43
C GLU A 33 26.37 -12.21 -1.00
N LYS A 34 26.70 -12.11 -2.30
CA LYS A 34 26.92 -10.85 -3.00
C LYS A 34 25.65 -10.27 -3.61
N GLU A 35 24.60 -11.09 -3.77
CA GLU A 35 23.32 -10.63 -4.30
C GLU A 35 22.60 -9.74 -3.27
N LYS A 36 22.11 -8.56 -3.72
CA LYS A 36 21.33 -7.63 -2.88
C LYS A 36 20.04 -8.29 -2.37
N GLU A 37 19.38 -9.07 -3.23
CA GLU A 37 18.21 -9.87 -2.90
C GLU A 37 18.55 -11.34 -3.13
N LEU A 38 18.33 -12.17 -2.11
CA LEU A 38 18.65 -13.59 -2.18
C LEU A 38 17.58 -14.32 -3.00
N LYS A 39 17.84 -14.56 -4.30
CA LYS A 39 16.92 -15.25 -5.22
C LYS A 39 17.36 -16.68 -5.46
N ILE A 40 17.10 -17.54 -4.48
CA ILE A 40 17.45 -18.96 -4.52
C ILE A 40 16.20 -19.83 -4.46
N LYS A 41 16.30 -21.08 -4.94
CA LYS A 41 15.17 -22.01 -4.92
C LYS A 41 14.69 -22.23 -3.48
N TYR A 42 13.37 -22.32 -3.31
CA TYR A 42 12.73 -22.48 -1.99
C TYR A 42 13.33 -23.62 -1.16
N GLU A 43 13.70 -24.75 -1.79
CA GLU A 43 14.34 -25.87 -1.10
C GLU A 43 15.65 -25.47 -0.38
N TYR A 44 16.49 -24.66 -1.02
CA TYR A 44 17.73 -24.16 -0.41
C TYR A 44 17.43 -23.12 0.68
N THR A 45 16.46 -22.24 0.43
CA THR A 45 16.04 -21.24 1.41
C THR A 45 15.51 -21.88 2.69
N GLN A 46 14.68 -22.92 2.56
CA GLN A 46 14.14 -23.66 3.70
C GLN A 46 15.26 -24.38 4.47
N LYS A 47 16.16 -25.10 3.78
CA LYS A 47 17.31 -25.77 4.42
C LYS A 47 18.20 -24.80 5.19
N LEU A 48 18.49 -23.63 4.61
CA LEU A 48 19.29 -22.59 5.27
C LEU A 48 18.54 -21.99 6.46
N ALA A 49 17.25 -21.73 6.34
CA ALA A 49 16.41 -21.23 7.43
C ALA A 49 16.39 -22.20 8.61
N ASP A 50 16.17 -23.49 8.34
CA ASP A 50 16.19 -24.55 9.34
C ASP A 50 17.59 -24.69 9.99
N TYR A 51 18.65 -24.62 9.18
CA TYR A 51 20.04 -24.69 9.66
C TYR A 51 20.41 -23.53 10.57
N PHE A 52 19.95 -22.31 10.27
CA PHE A 52 20.20 -21.12 11.09
C PHE A 52 19.19 -20.94 12.22
N GLY A 53 18.10 -21.71 12.25
CA GLY A 53 17.03 -21.58 13.23
C GLY A 53 16.24 -20.27 13.09
N VAL A 54 16.10 -19.75 11.87
CA VAL A 54 15.38 -18.51 11.56
C VAL A 54 14.22 -18.77 10.60
N SER A 55 13.31 -17.81 10.43
CA SER A 55 12.28 -17.94 9.39
C SER A 55 12.88 -17.73 7.99
N VAL A 56 12.24 -18.32 6.97
CA VAL A 56 12.56 -18.04 5.56
C VAL A 56 12.47 -16.54 5.27
N GLY A 57 11.48 -15.85 5.86
CA GLY A 57 11.35 -14.40 5.73
C GLY A 57 12.56 -13.65 6.27
N TYR A 58 13.08 -14.04 7.45
CA TYR A 58 14.27 -13.43 8.04
C TYR A 58 15.51 -13.63 7.17
N LEU A 59 15.73 -14.85 6.68
CA LEU A 59 16.85 -15.17 5.79
C LEU A 59 16.82 -14.36 4.48
N LEU A 60 15.63 -14.06 3.98
CA LEU A 60 15.42 -13.23 2.79
C LEU A 60 15.39 -11.72 3.08
N GLY A 61 15.49 -11.30 4.34
CA GLY A 61 15.43 -9.89 4.75
C GLY A 61 14.02 -9.29 4.82
N HIS A 62 12.98 -10.12 4.83
CA HIS A 62 11.57 -9.69 4.90
C HIS A 62 11.08 -9.35 6.32
N GLU A 63 11.78 -9.78 7.38
CA GLU A 63 11.36 -9.51 8.76
C GLU A 63 11.64 -8.07 9.24
N ASP A 64 12.59 -7.37 8.63
CA ASP A 64 12.80 -5.93 8.91
C ASP A 64 11.55 -5.12 8.51
N TYR A 65 10.94 -5.46 7.37
CA TYR A 65 9.65 -4.90 6.95
C TYR A 65 8.51 -5.27 7.89
N LYS A 66 8.49 -6.53 8.38
CA LYS A 66 7.49 -7.00 9.33
C LYS A 66 7.57 -6.25 10.66
N THR A 67 8.77 -5.91 11.11
CA THR A 67 9.00 -5.12 12.34
C THR A 67 8.48 -3.69 12.17
N ILE A 68 8.88 -3.00 11.09
CA ILE A 68 8.40 -1.64 10.77
C ILE A 68 6.86 -1.62 10.67
N GLN A 69 6.29 -2.63 9.99
CA GLN A 69 4.85 -2.77 9.86
C GLN A 69 4.16 -2.98 11.22
N ASN A 70 4.72 -3.83 12.07
CA ASN A 70 4.18 -4.11 13.40
C ASN A 70 4.25 -2.88 14.31
N ASP A 71 5.34 -2.11 14.26
CA ASP A 71 5.49 -0.88 15.04
C ASP A 71 4.50 0.19 14.59
N ALA A 72 4.35 0.38 13.28
CA ALA A 72 3.34 1.27 12.72
C ALA A 72 1.92 0.85 13.13
N LEU A 73 1.60 -0.45 13.03
CA LEU A 73 0.31 -0.99 13.42
C LEU A 73 0.05 -0.86 14.93
N GLY A 74 1.07 -1.08 15.76
CA GLY A 74 1.01 -0.92 17.20
C GLY A 74 0.73 0.54 17.60
N SER A 75 1.44 1.47 16.98
CA SER A 75 1.22 2.91 17.16
C SER A 75 -0.19 3.33 16.75
N HIS A 76 -0.67 2.84 15.60
CA HIS A 76 -2.03 3.10 15.14
C HIS A 76 -3.08 2.57 16.12
N LYS A 77 -2.96 1.32 16.59
CA LYS A 77 -3.86 0.72 17.58
C LYS A 77 -3.92 1.53 18.87
N ASN A 78 -2.77 1.99 19.35
CA ASN A 78 -2.69 2.84 20.54
C ASN A 78 -3.43 4.17 20.34
N MET A 79 -3.22 4.81 19.18
CA MET A 79 -3.90 6.07 18.86
C MET A 79 -5.42 5.90 18.79
N VAL A 80 -5.89 4.87 18.09
CA VAL A 80 -7.33 4.52 17.98
C VAL A 80 -7.93 4.29 19.37
N LYS A 81 -7.24 3.56 20.24
CA LYS A 81 -7.67 3.35 21.63
C LYS A 81 -7.86 4.68 22.36
N LEU A 82 -6.87 5.58 22.29
CA LEU A 82 -6.91 6.89 22.95
C LEU A 82 -8.10 7.73 22.45
N LEU A 83 -8.34 7.76 21.14
CA LEU A 83 -9.47 8.48 20.53
C LEU A 83 -10.84 7.88 20.92
N HIS A 84 -10.94 6.56 21.08
CA HIS A 84 -12.22 5.97 21.51
C HIS A 84 -12.50 6.17 23.00
N THR A 85 -11.47 6.19 23.84
CA THR A 85 -11.61 6.34 25.29
C THR A 85 -11.81 7.79 25.75
N ASN A 86 -11.45 8.78 24.93
CA ASN A 86 -11.62 10.19 25.27
C ASN A 86 -12.93 10.75 24.65
N PRO A 87 -13.98 11.02 25.43
CA PRO A 87 -15.25 11.50 24.91
C PRO A 87 -15.15 12.84 24.17
N ASP A 88 -14.24 13.74 24.57
CA ASP A 88 -14.05 15.03 23.88
C ASP A 88 -13.44 14.85 22.49
N SER A 89 -12.63 13.80 22.32
CA SER A 89 -12.02 13.52 21.01
C SER A 89 -13.05 13.06 19.98
N LYS A 90 -14.15 12.39 20.38
CA LYS A 90 -15.24 12.04 19.45
C LYS A 90 -15.89 13.29 18.86
N ASN A 91 -16.13 14.31 19.69
CA ASN A 91 -16.68 15.57 19.22
C ASN A 91 -15.71 16.29 18.29
N ILE A 92 -14.41 16.34 18.65
CA ILE A 92 -13.38 16.95 17.81
C ILE A 92 -13.27 16.24 16.45
N ILE A 93 -13.24 14.90 16.43
CA ILE A 93 -13.22 14.11 15.18
C ILE A 93 -14.46 14.41 14.37
N SER A 94 -15.65 14.41 14.98
CA SER A 94 -16.89 14.72 14.27
C SER A 94 -16.89 16.11 13.65
N VAL A 95 -16.38 17.13 14.35
CA VAL A 95 -16.27 18.50 13.83
C VAL A 95 -15.23 18.58 12.71
N TYR A 96 -14.10 17.89 12.87
CA TYR A 96 -13.06 17.80 11.86
C TYR A 96 -13.57 17.12 10.57
N ASP A 97 -14.25 15.99 10.69
CA ASP A 97 -14.84 15.24 9.58
C ASP A 97 -15.93 16.06 8.88
N GLU A 98 -16.81 16.71 9.63
CA GLU A 98 -17.83 17.62 9.09
C GLU A 98 -17.20 18.77 8.29
N THR A 99 -16.12 19.37 8.83
CA THR A 99 -15.38 20.45 8.19
C THR A 99 -14.74 19.98 6.88
N ASN A 100 -14.07 18.83 6.91
CA ASN A 100 -13.46 18.25 5.71
C ASN A 100 -14.50 17.82 4.68
N ARG A 101 -15.65 17.28 5.11
CA ARG A 101 -16.76 16.95 4.20
C ARG A 101 -17.25 18.20 3.48
N LYS A 102 -17.47 19.29 4.20
CA LYS A 102 -17.88 20.58 3.60
C LYS A 102 -16.82 21.13 2.65
N ASN A 103 -15.55 21.08 3.04
CA ASN A 103 -14.44 21.55 2.22
C ASN A 103 -14.27 20.71 0.95
N GLY A 104 -14.31 19.38 1.03
CA GLY A 104 -14.23 18.51 -0.14
C GLY A 104 -15.41 18.70 -1.09
N LYS A 105 -16.62 18.90 -0.55
CA LYS A 105 -17.79 19.23 -1.38
C LYS A 105 -17.62 20.58 -2.09
N TRP A 106 -17.11 21.58 -1.38
CA TRP A 106 -16.78 22.88 -1.97
C TRP A 106 -15.71 22.75 -3.06
N ILE A 107 -14.62 22.04 -2.80
CA ILE A 107 -13.55 21.76 -3.77
C ILE A 107 -14.15 21.14 -5.04
N LEU A 108 -14.97 20.09 -4.91
CA LEU A 108 -15.59 19.46 -6.07
C LEU A 108 -16.48 20.44 -6.85
N SER A 109 -17.21 21.32 -6.14
CA SER A 109 -18.03 22.37 -6.77
C SER A 109 -17.22 23.47 -7.50
N VAL A 110 -15.89 23.55 -7.29
CA VAL A 110 -15.03 24.44 -8.08
C VAL A 110 -14.79 23.86 -9.48
N PHE A 111 -14.78 22.53 -9.62
CA PHE A 111 -14.51 21.85 -10.88
C PHE A 111 -15.75 21.66 -11.75
N VAL A 112 -16.95 21.88 -11.20
CA VAL A 112 -18.23 21.70 -11.92
C VAL A 112 -19.27 22.74 -11.53
N LYS A 113 -20.24 23.00 -12.40
CA LYS A 113 -21.43 23.77 -12.01
C LYS A 113 -22.15 23.06 -10.86
N ALA A 114 -22.61 23.83 -9.87
CA ALA A 114 -23.22 23.28 -8.65
C ALA A 114 -24.39 22.31 -8.94
N ASP A 115 -25.21 22.61 -9.95
CA ASP A 115 -26.36 21.77 -10.32
C ASP A 115 -25.97 20.42 -10.94
N ASN A 116 -24.71 20.25 -11.36
CA ASN A 116 -24.18 18.98 -11.86
C ASN A 116 -23.63 18.10 -10.74
N LEU A 117 -23.51 18.62 -9.52
CA LEU A 117 -22.94 17.87 -8.39
C LEU A 117 -23.71 16.58 -8.08
N PRO A 118 -25.06 16.56 -8.09
CA PRO A 118 -25.82 15.32 -7.88
C PRO A 118 -25.55 14.25 -8.95
N ILE A 119 -25.27 14.68 -10.19
CA ILE A 119 -24.93 13.76 -11.29
C ILE A 119 -23.59 13.10 -11.01
N ILE A 120 -22.60 13.87 -10.56
CA ILE A 120 -21.27 13.33 -10.21
C ILE A 120 -21.36 12.40 -9.01
N GLU A 121 -22.14 12.77 -7.98
CA GLU A 121 -22.38 11.90 -6.84
C GLU A 121 -23.02 10.58 -7.29
N GLN A 122 -23.95 10.60 -8.25
CA GLN A 122 -24.55 9.39 -8.80
C GLN A 122 -23.55 8.57 -9.61
N ASP A 123 -22.74 9.21 -10.48
CA ASP A 123 -21.69 8.53 -11.24
C ASP A 123 -20.69 7.81 -10.32
N ILE A 124 -20.33 8.42 -9.20
CA ILE A 124 -19.45 7.81 -8.19
C ILE A 124 -20.13 6.59 -7.56
N LYS A 125 -21.40 6.68 -7.17
CA LYS A 125 -22.16 5.54 -6.62
C LYS A 125 -22.20 4.38 -7.60
N ASP A 126 -22.50 4.67 -8.87
CA ASP A 126 -22.56 3.67 -9.93
C ASP A 126 -21.18 3.01 -10.14
N LEU A 127 -20.10 3.79 -10.02
CA LEU A 127 -18.72 3.27 -10.10
C LEU A 127 -18.38 2.34 -8.93
N ILE A 128 -18.78 2.69 -7.70
CA ILE A 128 -18.61 1.84 -6.51
C ILE A 128 -19.34 0.51 -6.69
N LEU A 129 -20.63 0.57 -7.05
CA LEU A 129 -21.45 -0.64 -7.26
C LEU A 129 -20.87 -1.52 -8.36
N LYS A 130 -20.42 -0.92 -9.46
CA LYS A 130 -19.81 -1.64 -10.57
C LYS A 130 -18.53 -2.34 -10.15
N GLU A 131 -17.69 -1.69 -9.34
CA GLU A 131 -16.43 -2.30 -8.89
C GLU A 131 -16.70 -3.43 -7.91
N CYS A 132 -17.57 -3.24 -6.92
CA CYS A 132 -17.97 -4.30 -5.98
C CYS A 132 -18.46 -5.57 -6.70
N LYS A 133 -19.26 -5.43 -7.76
CA LYS A 133 -19.73 -6.57 -8.57
C LYS A 133 -18.63 -7.31 -9.32
N LYS A 134 -17.49 -6.67 -9.60
CA LYS A 134 -16.36 -7.35 -10.25
C LYS A 134 -15.52 -8.13 -9.25
N THR A 135 -15.34 -7.58 -8.05
CA THR A 135 -14.48 -8.17 -7.01
C THR A 135 -15.20 -9.20 -6.16
N HIS A 136 -16.52 -9.14 -6.07
CA HIS A 136 -17.34 -10.01 -5.23
C HIS A 136 -18.48 -10.62 -6.06
N SER A 137 -18.82 -11.89 -5.78
CA SER A 137 -19.92 -12.60 -6.46
C SER A 137 -21.31 -12.21 -5.95
N GLU A 138 -21.39 -11.43 -4.87
CA GLU A 138 -22.61 -11.06 -4.16
C GLU A 138 -22.96 -9.59 -4.38
N ASP A 139 -24.23 -9.26 -4.12
CA ASP A 139 -24.73 -7.89 -4.18
C ASP A 139 -24.07 -7.00 -3.12
N TYR A 140 -24.14 -5.68 -3.33
CA TYR A 140 -23.56 -4.69 -2.42
C TYR A 140 -24.19 -4.78 -1.03
N ASP A 141 -23.40 -5.21 -0.03
CA ASP A 141 -23.84 -5.29 1.36
C ASP A 141 -23.52 -3.99 2.12
N GLU A 142 -24.55 -3.17 2.36
CA GLU A 142 -24.41 -1.92 3.12
C GLU A 142 -23.95 -2.14 4.57
N LYS A 143 -24.13 -3.33 5.15
CA LYS A 143 -23.60 -3.64 6.50
C LYS A 143 -22.09 -3.78 6.50
N ILE A 144 -21.52 -4.24 5.39
CA ILE A 144 -20.08 -4.44 5.23
C ILE A 144 -19.44 -3.15 4.72
N TYR A 145 -20.02 -2.52 3.70
CA TYR A 145 -19.40 -1.42 2.97
C TYR A 145 -19.93 -0.02 3.34
N GLY A 146 -20.93 0.06 4.23
CA GLY A 146 -21.66 1.28 4.54
C GLY A 146 -22.67 1.66 3.45
N THR A 147 -23.48 2.70 3.68
CA THR A 147 -24.40 3.16 2.64
C THR A 147 -23.63 3.86 1.51
N LEU A 148 -24.23 3.92 0.32
CA LEU A 148 -23.68 4.70 -0.78
C LEU A 148 -23.52 6.20 -0.43
N SER A 149 -24.43 6.74 0.40
CA SER A 149 -24.35 8.13 0.86
C SER A 149 -23.19 8.37 1.83
N ASP A 150 -22.91 7.40 2.71
CA ASP A 150 -21.75 7.45 3.60
C ASP A 150 -20.45 7.43 2.80
N ASN A 151 -20.40 6.64 1.74
CA ASN A 151 -19.23 6.57 0.86
C ASN A 151 -18.99 7.90 0.12
N ILE A 152 -20.03 8.57 -0.36
CA ILE A 152 -19.89 9.95 -0.89
C ILE A 152 -19.36 10.91 0.18
N SER A 153 -19.89 10.83 1.40
CA SER A 153 -19.40 11.66 2.52
C SER A 153 -17.92 11.41 2.82
N ARG A 154 -17.48 10.15 2.78
CA ARG A 154 -16.06 9.77 2.96
C ARG A 154 -15.17 10.30 1.83
N ILE A 155 -15.65 10.29 0.59
CA ILE A 155 -14.93 10.88 -0.55
C ILE A 155 -14.74 12.38 -0.33
N TYR A 156 -15.77 13.09 0.09
CA TYR A 156 -15.63 14.50 0.43
C TYR A 156 -14.66 14.75 1.58
N ILE A 157 -14.72 13.95 2.65
CA ILE A 157 -13.75 14.05 3.76
C ILE A 157 -12.32 13.85 3.23
N ALA A 158 -12.08 12.81 2.44
CA ALA A 158 -10.78 12.51 1.88
C ALA A 158 -10.27 13.67 0.99
N LEU A 159 -11.11 14.19 0.08
CA LEU A 159 -10.76 15.36 -0.73
C LEU A 159 -10.42 16.58 0.15
N GLY A 160 -11.17 16.84 1.22
CA GLY A 160 -10.89 17.93 2.15
C GLY A 160 -9.52 17.83 2.83
N GLN A 161 -9.04 16.60 3.06
CA GLN A 161 -7.79 16.31 3.78
C GLN A 161 -6.54 16.31 2.89
N LEU A 162 -6.68 16.16 1.58
CA LEU A 162 -5.54 16.05 0.67
C LEU A 162 -4.68 17.33 0.60
N PRO A 163 -3.36 17.24 0.33
CA PRO A 163 -2.57 18.39 -0.08
C PRO A 163 -3.10 19.00 -1.40
N ILE A 164 -2.89 20.31 -1.61
CA ILE A 164 -3.48 21.09 -2.73
C ILE A 164 -3.27 20.41 -4.09
N LEU A 165 -2.04 19.98 -4.40
CA LEU A 165 -1.73 19.33 -5.67
C LEU A 165 -2.61 18.08 -5.94
N PHE A 166 -2.83 17.27 -4.90
CA PHE A 166 -3.67 16.08 -5.01
C PHE A 166 -5.15 16.44 -5.05
N LYS A 167 -5.58 17.49 -4.33
CA LYS A 167 -6.96 18.00 -4.40
C LYS A 167 -7.34 18.39 -5.82
N ASP A 168 -6.48 19.13 -6.50
CA ASP A 168 -6.75 19.60 -7.85
C ASP A 168 -6.83 18.44 -8.84
N PHE A 169 -5.89 17.50 -8.74
CA PHE A 169 -5.89 16.29 -9.56
C PHE A 169 -7.17 15.46 -9.34
N PHE A 170 -7.49 15.12 -8.09
CA PHE A 170 -8.64 14.26 -7.80
C PHE A 170 -9.98 14.97 -8.04
N GLY A 171 -10.08 16.26 -7.72
CA GLY A 171 -11.26 17.07 -8.04
C GLY A 171 -11.55 17.11 -9.54
N SER A 172 -10.51 17.34 -10.35
CA SER A 172 -10.61 17.27 -11.82
C SER A 172 -10.96 15.86 -12.29
N PHE A 173 -10.31 14.82 -11.76
CA PHE A 173 -10.60 13.44 -12.14
C PHE A 173 -12.05 13.05 -11.85
N LEU A 174 -12.60 13.44 -10.70
CA LEU A 174 -13.97 13.12 -10.31
C LEU A 174 -15.02 13.81 -11.19
N SER A 175 -14.70 14.97 -11.77
CA SER A 175 -15.59 15.68 -12.69
C SER A 175 -15.50 15.23 -14.14
N LEU A 176 -14.52 14.39 -14.50
CA LEU A 176 -14.36 13.89 -15.86
C LEU A 176 -15.54 12.99 -16.30
N PRO A 177 -15.86 12.98 -17.61
CA PRO A 177 -16.72 11.96 -18.20
C PRO A 177 -16.19 10.54 -17.95
N THR A 178 -17.09 9.55 -17.93
CA THR A 178 -16.73 8.14 -17.69
C THR A 178 -15.70 7.60 -18.70
N SER A 179 -15.73 8.06 -19.95
CA SER A 179 -14.72 7.68 -20.96
C SER A 179 -13.31 8.10 -20.56
N ASP A 180 -13.18 9.31 -20.03
CA ASP A 180 -11.88 9.95 -19.78
C ASP A 180 -11.30 9.45 -18.45
N LYS A 181 -12.17 9.23 -17.45
CA LYS A 181 -11.80 8.53 -16.21
C LYS A 181 -11.14 7.17 -16.51
N LYS A 182 -11.68 6.40 -17.46
CA LYS A 182 -11.10 5.09 -17.84
C LYS A 182 -9.68 5.23 -18.39
N ILE A 183 -9.41 6.27 -19.19
CA ILE A 183 -8.07 6.52 -19.75
C ILE A 183 -7.08 6.81 -18.63
N VAL A 184 -7.45 7.69 -17.69
CA VAL A 184 -6.60 8.00 -16.51
C VAL A 184 -6.35 6.74 -15.68
N MET A 185 -7.38 5.94 -15.42
CA MET A 185 -7.24 4.69 -14.67
C MET A 185 -6.33 3.67 -15.37
N GLN A 186 -6.42 3.55 -16.70
CA GLN A 186 -5.53 2.68 -17.48
C GLN A 186 -4.06 3.13 -17.37
N LEU A 187 -3.81 4.43 -17.40
CA LEU A 187 -2.47 4.99 -17.22
C LEU A 187 -1.93 4.66 -15.82
N VAL A 188 -2.72 4.90 -14.76
CA VAL A 188 -2.33 4.60 -13.38
C VAL A 188 -2.05 3.12 -13.19
N ASN A 189 -2.90 2.24 -13.73
CA ASN A 189 -2.68 0.79 -13.67
C ASN A 189 -1.41 0.37 -14.42
N SER A 190 -1.16 0.94 -15.61
CA SER A 190 0.06 0.66 -16.37
C SER A 190 1.33 1.07 -15.61
N LEU A 191 1.30 2.21 -14.90
CA LEU A 191 2.40 2.64 -14.04
C LEU A 191 2.60 1.68 -12.86
N TYR A 192 1.52 1.24 -12.22
CA TYR A 192 1.58 0.28 -11.12
C TYR A 192 2.19 -1.06 -11.58
N GLU A 193 1.70 -1.63 -12.69
CA GLU A 193 2.16 -2.92 -13.21
C GLU A 193 3.63 -2.89 -13.67
N LYS A 194 4.07 -1.79 -14.30
CA LYS A 194 5.47 -1.62 -14.72
C LYS A 194 6.43 -1.55 -13.54
N ASN A 195 5.96 -1.00 -12.43
CA ASN A 195 6.77 -0.85 -11.22
C ASN A 195 6.61 -2.04 -10.25
N ARG A 196 5.49 -2.79 -10.33
CA ARG A 196 5.08 -3.83 -9.36
C ARG A 196 5.17 -3.38 -7.89
N GLY A 197 5.03 -2.07 -7.65
CA GLY A 197 5.21 -1.49 -6.32
C GLY A 197 6.65 -1.54 -5.77
N ILE A 198 7.66 -1.83 -6.59
CA ILE A 198 9.07 -1.94 -6.17
C ILE A 198 9.70 -0.54 -5.97
N GLY A 199 9.17 0.49 -6.62
CA GLY A 199 9.67 1.86 -6.57
C GLY A 199 10.76 2.15 -7.60
N ILE A 200 11.50 3.26 -7.41
CA ILE A 200 12.68 3.55 -8.23
C ILE A 200 13.77 2.53 -7.87
N ILE A 201 14.15 1.69 -8.84
CA ILE A 201 15.15 0.63 -8.64
C ILE A 201 16.58 1.20 -8.78
N GLU A 202 16.76 2.27 -9.56
CA GLU A 202 17.98 3.07 -9.68
C GLU A 202 17.64 4.44 -10.28
N GLU A 203 18.17 5.53 -9.71
CA GLU A 203 18.17 6.85 -10.37
C GLU A 203 19.41 6.93 -11.27
N HIS A 204 19.23 7.15 -12.57
CA HIS A 204 20.35 7.52 -13.42
C HIS A 204 20.81 8.93 -13.01
N PRO A 205 22.09 9.12 -12.65
CA PRO A 205 22.58 10.47 -12.38
C PRO A 205 22.42 11.29 -13.67
N ASP A 206 21.83 12.47 -13.54
CA ASP A 206 21.75 13.43 -14.63
C ASP A 206 23.13 13.57 -15.27
N LYS A 207 23.22 13.22 -16.56
CA LYS A 207 24.41 13.51 -17.35
C LYS A 207 24.51 15.03 -17.46
N LYS A 208 25.28 15.63 -16.56
CA LYS A 208 25.82 16.99 -16.74
C LYS A 208 26.77 17.03 -17.93
#